data_AF-A0A1H1HBK8-F1
#
_entry.id   AF-A0A1H1HBK8-F1
#
_cell.length_a   1.000
_cell.length_b   1.000
_cell.length_c   1.000
_cell.angle_alpha   90.00
_cell.angle_beta   90.00
_cell.angle_gamma   90.00
#
_symmetry.space_group_name_H-M   'P 1'
#
loop_
_entity.id
_entity.type
_entity.pdbx_description
1 polymer ?
#
loop_
_entity_poly.entity_id
_entity_poly.type
_entity_poly.pdbx_seq_one_letter_code
_entity_poly.pdbx_strand_id
1 'polypeptide(L)'
;MGRHSSGESPDLSVKLLIATPLCLILRMFAVWMGIVTVHEPATCDLGTMTSSDVCELGPKLLDETLIVDGASNPPRGRYRDAAEQRAYNRVAAPLYLLVGAVFTAGSTLIGVLQVRGLRARRQIRRKRRDM
;
A
#
# COMPACT_ATOMS: atom_id res chain seq x y z
N MET A 1 -51.16 -9.03 -5.41
CA MET A 1 -50.21 -8.63 -6.48
C MET A 1 -48.87 -8.34 -5.85
N GLY A 2 -47.97 -9.32 -5.93
CA GLY A 2 -46.63 -9.23 -5.39
C GLY A 2 -45.66 -8.59 -6.37
N ARG A 3 -44.73 -7.80 -5.85
CA ARG A 3 -43.38 -7.55 -6.36
C ARG A 3 -42.65 -6.69 -5.31
N HIS A 4 -42.36 -7.28 -4.16
CA HIS A 4 -41.33 -6.73 -3.30
C HIS A 4 -39.99 -7.23 -3.82
N SER A 5 -39.35 -6.32 -4.56
CA SER A 5 -37.93 -6.20 -4.87
C SER A 5 -37.10 -7.35 -4.34
N SER A 6 -36.57 -8.17 -5.25
CA SER A 6 -35.52 -9.15 -4.95
C SER A 6 -34.48 -8.46 -4.08
N GLY A 7 -34.47 -8.83 -2.81
CA GLY A 7 -33.40 -8.46 -1.90
C GLY A 7 -32.15 -9.05 -2.51
N GLU A 8 -31.42 -8.20 -3.21
CA GLU A 8 -30.04 -8.42 -3.59
C GLU A 8 -29.32 -8.61 -2.26
N SER A 9 -29.31 -9.87 -1.80
CA SER A 9 -28.47 -10.29 -0.69
C SER A 9 -27.09 -9.82 -1.10
N PRO A 10 -26.45 -8.89 -0.37
CA PRO A 10 -25.08 -8.53 -0.65
C PRO A 10 -24.30 -9.76 -0.21
N ASP A 11 -24.23 -10.74 -1.11
CA ASP A 11 -23.26 -11.79 -1.03
C ASP A 11 -21.97 -11.07 -0.80
N LEU A 12 -21.35 -11.49 0.30
CA LEU A 12 -20.01 -11.15 0.70
C LEU A 12 -19.14 -11.64 -0.46
N SER A 13 -19.11 -10.83 -1.52
CA SER A 13 -18.66 -11.24 -2.84
C SER A 13 -17.24 -11.72 -2.63
N VAL A 14 -16.85 -12.85 -3.22
CA VAL A 14 -15.49 -13.41 -3.13
C VAL A 14 -14.43 -12.30 -3.32
N LYS A 15 -14.77 -11.29 -4.13
CA LYS A 15 -14.05 -10.01 -4.28
C LYS A 15 -13.74 -9.28 -2.97
N LEU A 16 -14.68 -9.11 -2.03
CA LEU A 16 -14.44 -8.52 -0.71
C LEU A 16 -13.54 -9.39 0.16
N LEU A 17 -13.70 -10.72 0.11
CA LEU A 17 -12.90 -11.67 0.90
C LEU A 17 -11.43 -11.66 0.47
N ILE A 18 -11.16 -11.41 -0.82
CA ILE A 18 -9.82 -11.28 -1.38
C ILE A 18 -9.28 -9.84 -1.24
N ALA A 19 -10.12 -8.82 -1.42
CA ALA A 19 -9.70 -7.43 -1.37
C ALA A 19 -9.21 -7.02 0.03
N THR A 20 -9.88 -7.50 1.09
CA THR A 20 -9.53 -7.14 2.48
C THR A 20 -8.09 -7.53 2.86
N PRO A 21 -7.63 -8.79 2.69
CA PRO A 21 -6.24 -9.16 2.98
C PRO A 21 -5.23 -8.49 2.06
N LEU A 22 -5.54 -8.30 0.78
CA LEU A 22 -4.68 -7.56 -0.15
C LEU A 22 -4.45 -6.12 0.31
N CYS A 23 -5.50 -5.41 0.69
CA CYS A 23 -5.39 -4.04 1.20
C CYS A 23 -4.58 -3.96 2.50
N LEU A 24 -4.63 -4.98 3.36
CA LEU A 24 -3.84 -5.04 4.59
C LEU A 24 -2.33 -5.23 4.29
N ILE A 25 -1.99 -6.12 3.35
CA ILE A 25 -0.61 -6.35 2.94
C ILE A 25 -0.05 -5.07 2.27
N LEU A 26 -0.79 -4.47 1.34
CA LEU A 26 -0.41 -3.23 0.67
C LEU A 26 -0.22 -2.08 1.66
N ARG A 27 -1.08 -1.98 2.68
CA ARG A 27 -0.92 -1.02 3.77
C ARG A 27 0.37 -1.24 4.54
N MET A 28 0.63 -2.47 4.99
CA MET A 28 1.86 -2.76 5.77
C MET A 28 3.10 -2.43 4.97
N PHE A 29 3.14 -2.81 3.69
CA PHE A 29 4.24 -2.51 2.80
C PHE A 29 4.43 -1.00 2.59
N ALA A 30 3.36 -0.25 2.30
CA ALA A 30 3.44 1.20 2.11
C ALA A 30 3.89 1.95 3.37
N VAL A 31 3.40 1.54 4.56
CA VAL A 31 3.82 2.12 5.84
C VAL A 31 5.28 1.82 6.12
N TRP A 32 5.71 0.58 5.91
CA TRP A 32 7.11 0.18 6.07
C TRP A 32 8.04 1.00 5.18
N MET A 33 7.72 1.10 3.88
CA MET A 33 8.45 1.94 2.93
C MET A 33 8.52 3.39 3.41
N GLY A 34 7.39 3.98 3.80
CA GLY A 34 7.35 5.35 4.32
C GLY A 34 8.24 5.56 5.55
N ILE A 35 8.26 4.63 6.50
CA ILE A 35 9.11 4.71 7.71
C ILE A 35 10.60 4.67 7.32
N VAL A 36 10.99 3.71 6.48
CA VAL A 36 12.38 3.56 6.01
C VAL A 36 12.83 4.84 5.30
N THR A 37 12.04 5.35 4.36
CA THR A 37 12.41 6.56 3.59
C THR A 37 12.44 7.83 4.44
N VAL A 38 11.65 7.91 5.53
CA VAL A 38 11.69 9.04 6.47
C VAL A 38 12.92 8.98 7.37
N HIS A 39 13.26 7.80 7.89
CA HIS A 39 14.44 7.64 8.75
C HIS A 39 15.74 7.77 7.96
N GLU A 40 15.76 7.25 6.74
CA GLU A 40 16.92 7.23 5.87
C GLU A 40 16.52 7.84 4.51
N PRO A 41 16.63 9.17 4.36
CA PRO A 41 16.24 9.81 3.11
C PRO A 41 17.18 9.47 1.95
N ALA A 42 18.37 8.94 2.24
CA ALA A 42 19.35 8.52 1.24
C ALA A 42 19.20 7.04 0.85
N THR A 43 18.00 6.48 0.87
CA THR A 43 17.81 5.06 0.57
C THR A 43 17.62 4.81 -0.94
N CYS A 44 18.31 3.80 -1.47
CA CYS A 44 18.15 3.24 -2.80
C CYS A 44 18.05 1.71 -2.67
N ASP A 45 17.06 1.08 -3.30
CA ASP A 45 16.79 -0.37 -3.17
C ASP A 45 16.80 -0.88 -1.71
N LEU A 46 16.14 -0.15 -0.81
CA LEU A 46 16.12 -0.42 0.64
C LEU A 46 17.49 -0.36 1.34
N GLY A 47 18.57 -0.02 0.64
CA GLY A 47 19.90 0.21 1.20
C GLY A 47 20.22 1.69 1.41
N THR A 48 20.89 2.03 2.51
CA THR A 48 21.42 3.37 2.77
C THR A 48 22.56 3.72 1.84
N MET A 49 22.46 4.86 1.17
CA MET A 49 23.55 5.47 0.41
C MET A 49 24.40 6.38 1.28
N THR A 50 25.70 6.28 1.05
CA THR A 50 26.72 7.23 1.44
C THR A 50 27.10 8.13 0.27
N SER A 51 27.98 9.12 0.48
CA SER A 51 28.42 10.04 -0.57
C SER A 51 29.27 9.40 -1.67
N SER A 52 29.83 8.21 -1.45
CA SER A 52 30.57 7.48 -2.48
C SER A 52 29.68 6.57 -3.32
N ASP A 53 28.42 6.36 -2.93
CA ASP A 53 27.50 5.45 -3.59
C ASP A 53 26.65 6.17 -4.65
N VAL A 54 26.18 5.41 -5.64
CA VAL A 54 25.23 5.88 -6.64
C VAL A 54 24.06 4.89 -6.76
N CYS A 55 22.88 5.42 -7.06
CA CYS A 55 21.67 4.64 -7.29
C CYS A 55 21.43 4.50 -8.79
N GLU A 56 21.62 3.32 -9.36
CA GLU A 56 21.29 3.06 -10.75
C GLU A 56 19.77 2.95 -10.93
N LEU A 57 19.26 3.62 -11.97
CA LEU A 57 17.85 3.62 -12.33
C LEU A 57 17.64 2.69 -13.52
N GLY A 58 16.97 1.58 -13.27
CA GLY A 58 16.51 0.65 -14.28
C GLY A 58 15.42 1.22 -15.19
N PRO A 59 14.97 0.44 -16.18
CA PRO A 59 13.95 0.88 -17.15
C PRO A 59 12.57 1.08 -16.52
N LYS A 60 12.32 0.54 -15.33
CA LYS A 60 11.07 0.71 -14.58
C LYS A 60 11.29 1.64 -13.39
N LEU A 61 10.26 2.40 -13.05
CA LEU A 61 10.31 3.44 -12.00
C LEU A 61 10.66 2.91 -10.59
N LEU A 62 10.56 1.60 -10.36
CA LEU A 62 10.82 0.93 -9.08
C LEU A 62 12.01 -0.02 -9.14
N ASP A 63 12.70 -0.06 -10.27
CA ASP A 63 13.86 -0.92 -10.50
C ASP A 63 15.08 -0.05 -10.22
N GLU A 64 15.40 0.13 -8.95
CA GLU A 64 16.56 0.89 -8.49
C GLU A 64 17.60 -0.12 -7.98
N THR A 65 18.89 0.16 -8.18
CA THR A 65 19.97 -0.72 -7.69
C THR A 65 21.07 0.12 -7.07
N LEU A 66 21.45 -0.21 -5.84
CA LEU A 66 22.53 0.45 -5.14
C LEU A 66 23.90 -0.02 -5.66
N ILE A 67 24.70 0.90 -6.18
CA ILE A 67 26.10 0.66 -6.56
C ILE A 67 27.00 1.29 -5.50
N VAL A 68 27.61 0.44 -4.70
CA VAL A 68 28.56 0.83 -3.65
C VAL A 68 29.83 1.40 -4.28
N ASP A 69 30.30 2.54 -3.79
CA ASP A 69 31.48 3.26 -4.29
C ASP A 69 31.44 3.66 -5.79
N GLY A 70 30.23 3.66 -6.37
CA GLY A 70 30.02 3.95 -7.79
C GLY A 70 30.22 5.42 -8.19
N ALA A 71 30.42 6.34 -7.25
CA ALA A 71 30.76 7.74 -7.57
C ALA A 71 32.11 7.84 -8.32
N SER A 72 33.02 6.90 -8.06
CA SER A 72 34.32 6.82 -8.74
C SER A 72 34.23 6.19 -10.13
N ASN A 73 33.21 5.37 -10.38
CA ASN A 73 32.98 4.69 -11.65
C ASN A 73 31.47 4.59 -11.93
N PRO A 74 30.84 5.70 -12.37
CA PRO A 74 29.40 5.77 -12.51
C PRO A 74 28.90 4.80 -13.59
N PRO A 75 27.70 4.23 -13.42
CA PRO A 75 27.10 3.35 -14.42
C PRO A 75 26.84 4.11 -15.73
N ARG A 76 26.87 3.40 -16.86
CA ARG A 76 26.62 3.97 -18.19
C ARG A 76 25.17 4.44 -18.39
N GLY A 77 24.26 4.03 -17.50
CA GLY A 77 22.83 4.31 -17.55
C GLY A 77 22.42 5.60 -16.82
N ARG A 78 21.13 5.68 -16.49
CA ARG A 78 20.61 6.72 -15.60
C ARG A 78 20.96 6.36 -14.17
N TYR A 79 21.47 7.31 -13.41
CA TYR A 79 21.73 7.13 -11.99
C TYR A 79 21.39 8.41 -11.23
N ARG A 80 21.33 8.29 -9.90
CA ARG A 80 21.24 9.42 -8.96
C ARG A 80 22.37 9.32 -7.95
N ASP A 81 22.95 10.45 -7.60
CA ASP A 81 23.86 10.54 -6.46
C ASP A 81 23.08 10.58 -5.13
N ALA A 82 23.82 10.55 -4.00
CA ALA A 82 23.20 10.57 -2.68
C ALA A 82 22.39 11.86 -2.39
N ALA A 83 22.74 13.00 -3.01
CA ALA A 83 22.02 14.25 -2.80
C ALA A 83 20.71 14.30 -3.60
N GLU A 84 20.76 13.84 -4.86
CA GLU A 84 19.61 13.68 -5.74
C GLU A 84 18.62 12.65 -5.20
N GLN A 85 19.11 11.51 -4.69
CA GLN A 85 18.26 10.49 -4.08
C GLN A 85 17.55 11.03 -2.82
N ARG A 86 18.24 11.83 -1.98
CA ARG A 86 17.62 12.52 -0.84
C ARG A 86 16.53 13.49 -1.27
N ALA A 87 16.76 14.27 -2.32
CA ALA A 87 15.77 15.21 -2.84
C ALA A 87 14.54 14.47 -3.38
N TYR A 88 14.75 13.39 -4.12
CA TYR A 88 13.68 12.54 -4.63
C TYR A 88 12.87 11.90 -3.49
N ASN A 89 13.54 11.29 -2.52
CA ASN A 89 12.90 10.61 -1.40
C ASN A 89 12.15 11.54 -0.46
N ARG A 90 12.56 12.82 -0.34
CA ARG A 90 11.76 13.84 0.38
C ARG A 90 10.38 14.06 -0.25
N VAL A 91 10.25 13.87 -1.55
CA VAL A 91 8.97 13.99 -2.27
C VAL A 91 8.25 12.64 -2.32
N ALA A 92 8.98 11.53 -2.48
CA ALA A 92 8.39 10.19 -2.55
C ALA A 92 7.87 9.69 -1.19
N ALA A 93 8.57 9.98 -0.08
CA ALA A 93 8.16 9.58 1.28
C ALA A 93 6.72 10.00 1.65
N PRO A 94 6.31 11.27 1.51
CA PRO A 94 4.93 11.66 1.81
C PRO A 94 3.93 10.99 0.86
N LEU A 95 4.31 10.71 -0.39
CA LEU A 95 3.46 9.97 -1.33
C LEU A 95 3.21 8.53 -0.84
N TYR A 96 4.25 7.81 -0.40
CA TYR A 96 4.12 6.48 0.18
C TYR A 96 3.23 6.48 1.43
N LEU A 97 3.39 7.47 2.31
CA LEU A 97 2.55 7.63 3.49
C LEU A 97 1.08 7.90 3.12
N LEU A 98 0.83 8.76 2.13
CA LEU A 98 -0.52 9.05 1.64
C LEU A 98 -1.18 7.79 1.04
N VAL A 99 -0.46 7.04 0.22
CA VAL A 99 -0.94 5.76 -0.32
C VAL A 99 -1.27 4.80 0.84
N GLY A 100 -0.38 4.65 1.82
CA GLY A 100 -0.62 3.86 3.02
C GLY A 100 -1.87 4.30 3.80
N ALA A 101 -2.09 5.61 3.91
CA ALA A 101 -3.28 6.18 4.56
C ALA A 101 -4.57 5.88 3.79
N VAL A 102 -4.56 5.99 2.46
CA VAL A 102 -5.71 5.67 1.60
C VAL A 102 -6.08 4.19 1.72
N PHE A 103 -5.10 3.29 1.64
CA PHE A 103 -5.34 1.85 1.83
C PHE A 103 -5.86 1.54 3.24
N THR A 104 -5.35 2.24 4.26
CA THR A 104 -5.86 2.13 5.63
C THR A 104 -7.33 2.52 5.71
N ALA A 105 -7.69 3.71 5.25
CA ALA A 105 -9.05 4.21 5.28
C ALA A 105 -10.02 3.31 4.49
N GLY A 106 -9.62 2.88 3.29
CA GLY A 106 -10.40 1.97 2.47
C GLY A 106 -10.63 0.61 3.15
N SER A 107 -9.58 0.01 3.72
CA SER A 107 -9.69 -1.27 4.43
C SER A 107 -10.60 -1.18 5.66
N THR A 108 -10.49 -0.10 6.44
CA THR A 108 -11.35 0.13 7.62
C THR A 108 -12.81 0.30 7.20
N LEU A 109 -13.08 1.05 6.12
CA LEU A 109 -14.43 1.23 5.61
C LEU A 109 -15.06 -0.10 5.18
N ILE A 110 -14.33 -0.92 4.42
CA ILE A 110 -14.77 -2.24 4.00
C ILE A 110 -15.06 -3.14 5.22
N GLY A 111 -14.15 -3.14 6.20
CA GLY A 111 -14.34 -3.90 7.44
C GLY A 111 -15.62 -3.48 8.20
N VAL A 112 -15.88 -2.17 8.32
CA VAL A 112 -17.11 -1.66 8.96
C VAL A 112 -18.36 -2.12 8.21
N LEU A 113 -18.35 -2.08 6.87
CA LEU A 113 -19.47 -2.55 6.05
C LEU A 113 -19.72 -4.05 6.23
N GLN A 114 -18.67 -4.87 6.27
CA GLN A 114 -18.77 -6.31 6.54
C GLN A 114 -19.39 -6.59 7.93
N VAL A 115 -18.95 -5.88 8.97
CA VAL A 115 -19.50 -6.04 10.33
C VAL A 115 -20.97 -5.63 10.40
N ARG A 116 -21.35 -4.51 9.76
CA ARG A 116 -22.76 -4.07 9.69
C ARG A 116 -23.62 -5.11 8.96
N GLY A 117 -23.15 -5.64 7.83
CA GLY A 117 -23.84 -6.69 7.10
C GLY A 117 -24.04 -7.97 7.92
N LEU A 118 -23.01 -8.40 8.65
CA LEU A 118 -23.10 -9.58 9.54
C LEU A 118 -24.08 -9.36 10.69
N ARG A 119 -24.10 -8.17 11.31
CA ARG A 119 -25.06 -7.84 12.38
C ARG A 119 -26.50 -7.87 11.87
N ALA A 120 -26.76 -7.28 10.70
CA ALA A 120 -28.08 -7.31 10.08
C ALA A 120 -28.55 -8.76 9.81
N ARG A 121 -27.67 -9.60 9.26
CA ARG A 121 -27.96 -11.04 9.03
C ARG A 121 -28.26 -11.79 10.33
N ARG A 122 -27.52 -11.52 11.41
CA ARG A 122 -27.77 -12.11 12.74
C ARG A 122 -29.14 -11.71 13.29
N GLN A 123 -29.53 -10.44 13.13
CA GLN A 123 -30.85 -9.96 13.58
C GLN A 123 -31.99 -10.62 12.80
N ILE A 124 -31.87 -10.77 11.48
CA ILE A 124 -32.87 -11.47 10.65
C ILE A 124 -32.99 -12.93 11.08
N ARG A 125 -31.87 -13.63 11.29
CA ARG A 125 -31.87 -15.03 11.76
C ARG A 125 -32.53 -15.20 13.13
N ARG A 126 -32.35 -14.26 14.06
CA ARG A 126 -33.04 -14.27 15.36
C ARG A 126 -34.54 -14.11 15.19
N LYS A 127 -34.99 -13.08 14.46
CA LYS A 127 -36.42 -12.85 14.18
C LYS A 127 -37.12 -14.04 13.52
N ARG A 128 -36.42 -14.79 12.67
CA ARG A 128 -36.95 -15.99 12.00
C ARG A 128 -36.99 -17.25 12.89
N ARG A 129 -36.31 -17.23 14.03
CA ARG A 129 -36.28 -18.34 14.99
C ARG A 129 -37.32 -18.17 16.10
N ASP A 130 -37.77 -16.93 16.29
CA ASP A 130 -38.78 -16.53 17.28
C ASP A 130 -40.21 -16.49 16.69
N MET A 131 -40.35 -16.75 15.38
CA MET A 131 -41.61 -17.02 14.67
C MET A 131 -41.76 -18.51 14.42
#